data_AF-A0A818X3B7-F1
#
_entry.id   AF-A0A818X3B7-F1
#
_cell.length_a   1.000
_cell.length_b   1.000
_cell.length_c   1.000
_cell.angle_alpha   90.00
_cell.angle_beta   90.00
_cell.angle_gamma   90.00
#
_symmetry.space_group_name_H-M   'P 1'
#
loop_
_entity.id
_entity.type
_entity.pdbx_description
1 polymer ?
#
loop_
_entity_poly.entity_id
_entity_poly.type
_entity_poly.pdbx_seq_one_letter_code
_entity_poly.pdbx_strand_id
1 'polypeptide(L)'
;MAFWRSGSLFSSSTSSTPAHNNTIAQETIERLCDRLQSATRSEDRRDAVRGLKALSKKCKLEVGTQSMTLLANILRGDRTDLDLIQLVLDALSNIVTYEAGNDDC
;
A
#
# COMPACT_ATOMS: atom_id res chain seq x y z
N MET A 1 -32.87 2.43 -2.80
CA MET A 1 -31.80 3.45 -2.75
C MET A 1 -32.23 4.52 -1.77
N ALA A 2 -31.81 4.41 -0.51
CA ALA A 2 -32.30 5.25 0.57
C ALA A 2 -31.67 4.88 1.93
N PHE A 3 -30.98 5.86 2.53
CA PHE A 3 -30.97 6.13 3.97
C PHE A 3 -30.38 5.08 4.94
N TRP A 4 -29.05 5.08 5.09
CA TRP A 4 -28.44 4.78 6.40
C TRP A 4 -28.61 6.00 7.34
N ARG A 5 -29.84 6.16 7.86
CA ARG A 5 -30.07 6.87 9.13
C ARG A 5 -30.37 5.79 10.17
N SER A 6 -29.40 5.51 11.03
CA SER A 6 -29.68 5.06 12.39
C SER A 6 -28.56 5.54 13.29
N GLY A 7 -28.94 6.23 14.36
CA GLY A 7 -28.08 7.08 15.15
C GLY A 7 -27.07 6.33 16.01
N SER A 8 -25.93 6.97 16.22
CA SER A 8 -25.19 6.88 17.47
C SER A 8 -24.55 8.25 17.73
N LEU A 9 -25.08 8.93 18.74
CA LEU A 9 -24.39 10.03 19.40
C LEU A 9 -23.30 9.41 20.27
N PHE A 10 -22.06 9.35 19.75
CA PHE A 10 -20.88 9.19 20.59
C PHE A 10 -20.02 10.43 20.43
N SER A 11 -20.19 11.35 21.38
CA SER A 11 -19.25 12.43 21.61
C SER A 11 -18.22 11.92 22.60
N SER A 12 -16.96 11.82 22.20
CA SER A 12 -15.82 11.80 23.10
C SER A 12 -14.59 12.27 22.33
N SER A 13 -14.20 13.51 22.62
CA SER A 13 -12.85 13.99 22.38
C SER A 13 -11.88 13.14 23.19
N THR A 14 -11.03 12.38 22.50
CA THR A 14 -9.77 11.88 23.06
C THR A 14 -8.66 12.27 22.11
N SER A 15 -8.06 13.41 22.40
CA SER A 15 -6.68 13.71 22.06
C SER A 15 -5.79 12.54 22.46
N SER A 16 -5.14 11.89 21.50
CA SER A 16 -3.98 11.01 21.71
C SER A 16 -3.18 10.93 20.40
N THR A 17 -2.21 11.83 20.26
CA THR A 17 -0.99 11.63 19.45
C THR A 17 -0.29 10.34 19.94
N PRO A 18 0.36 9.50 19.10
CA PRO A 18 1.21 9.86 17.95
C PRO A 18 1.00 8.93 16.72
N ALA A 19 0.33 9.40 15.68
CA ALA A 19 0.20 8.66 14.40
C ALA A 19 1.03 9.26 13.26
N HIS A 20 1.91 10.24 13.55
CA HIS A 20 2.61 11.02 12.52
C HIS A 20 3.38 10.14 11.53
N ASN A 21 4.01 9.08 12.01
CA ASN A 21 4.78 8.13 11.21
C ASN A 21 3.91 7.21 10.34
N ASN A 22 2.75 6.75 10.80
CA ASN A 22 1.85 5.94 9.97
C ASN A 22 1.18 6.80 8.88
N THR A 23 0.80 8.04 9.21
CA THR A 23 0.21 8.96 8.23
C THR A 23 1.20 9.33 7.12
N ILE A 24 2.49 9.51 7.45
CA ILE A 24 3.54 9.76 6.44
C ILE A 24 3.72 8.53 5.54
N ALA A 25 3.75 7.32 6.12
CA ALA A 25 3.85 6.10 5.33
C ALA A 25 2.66 5.97 4.36
N GLN A 26 1.45 6.23 4.85
CA GLN A 26 0.23 6.23 4.06
C GLN A 26 0.27 7.24 2.91
N GLU A 27 0.63 8.50 3.19
CA GLU A 27 0.75 9.57 2.18
C GLU A 27 1.85 9.25 1.15
N THR A 28 2.92 8.59 1.58
CA THR A 28 4.01 8.14 0.69
C THR A 28 3.53 7.01 -0.22
N ILE A 29 2.76 6.05 0.30
CA ILE A 29 2.15 4.95 -0.47
C ILE A 29 1.22 5.52 -1.53
N GLU A 30 0.39 6.49 -1.16
CA GLU A 30 -0.56 7.15 -2.06
C GLU A 30 0.18 7.87 -3.21
N ARG A 31 1.21 8.68 -2.90
CA ARG A 31 2.04 9.33 -3.93
C ARG A 31 2.73 8.34 -4.86
N LEU A 32 3.21 7.21 -4.33
CA LEU A 32 3.82 6.16 -5.16
C LEU A 32 2.79 5.46 -6.04
N CYS A 33 1.58 5.23 -5.55
CA CYS A 33 0.48 4.67 -6.33
C CYS A 33 0.07 5.61 -7.47
N ASP A 34 -0.10 6.90 -7.18
CA ASP A 34 -0.44 7.91 -8.18
C ASP A 34 0.64 7.99 -9.27
N ARG A 35 1.92 7.99 -8.87
CA ARG A 35 3.05 7.89 -9.82
C ARG A 35 3.00 6.62 -10.65
N LEU A 36 2.71 5.46 -10.06
CA LEU A 36 2.59 4.19 -10.80
C LEU A 36 1.46 4.22 -11.83
N GLN A 37 0.38 4.92 -11.53
CA GLN A 37 -0.79 5.05 -12.42
C GLN A 37 -0.56 6.10 -13.53
N SER A 38 0.17 7.17 -13.21
CA SER A 38 0.47 8.28 -14.13
C SER A 38 1.74 8.05 -14.97
N ALA A 39 2.65 7.17 -14.52
CA ALA A 39 3.91 6.93 -15.18
C ALA A 39 3.73 6.24 -16.54
N THR A 40 4.18 6.94 -17.59
CA THR A 40 4.23 6.43 -18.96
C THR A 40 5.53 5.72 -19.29
N ARG A 41 6.56 5.87 -18.46
CA ARG A 41 7.89 5.26 -18.67
C ARG A 41 8.12 4.09 -17.73
N SER A 42 8.61 2.97 -18.27
CA SER A 42 8.89 1.74 -17.49
C SER A 42 9.90 1.95 -16.37
N GLU A 43 10.83 2.90 -16.50
CA GLU A 43 11.80 3.24 -15.47
C GLU A 43 11.14 3.85 -14.22
N ASP A 44 10.26 4.84 -14.40
CA ASP A 44 9.53 5.49 -13.31
C ASP A 44 8.62 4.51 -12.56
N ARG A 45 7.97 3.60 -13.28
CA ARG A 45 7.16 2.54 -12.66
C ARG A 45 8.02 1.62 -11.80
N ARG A 46 9.18 1.18 -12.29
CA ARG A 46 10.11 0.31 -11.53
C ARG A 46 10.61 1.01 -10.27
N ASP A 47 10.96 2.30 -10.35
CA ASP A 47 11.40 3.08 -9.20
C ASP A 47 10.29 3.26 -8.15
N ALA A 48 9.07 3.54 -8.60
CA ALA A 48 7.92 3.65 -7.71
C ALA A 48 7.58 2.32 -7.01
N VAL A 49 7.65 1.18 -7.72
CA VAL A 49 7.46 -0.15 -7.12
C VAL A 49 8.58 -0.48 -6.13
N ARG A 50 9.84 -0.09 -6.40
CA ARG A 50 10.93 -0.26 -5.43
C ARG A 50 10.65 0.48 -4.12
N GLY A 51 10.17 1.72 -4.21
CA GLY A 51 9.73 2.49 -3.05
C GLY A 51 8.61 1.76 -2.29
N LEU A 52 7.62 1.26 -3.03
CA LEU A 52 6.49 0.54 -2.44
C LEU A 52 6.92 -0.77 -1.76
N LYS A 53 7.85 -1.51 -2.37
CA LYS A 53 8.45 -2.73 -1.80
C LYS A 53 9.12 -2.44 -0.46
N ALA A 54 9.86 -1.34 -0.34
CA ALA A 54 10.49 -0.95 0.92
C ALA A 54 9.46 -0.67 2.02
N LEU A 55 8.34 -0.02 1.66
CA LEU A 55 7.24 0.26 2.58
C LEU A 55 6.44 -0.99 2.96
N SER A 56 6.32 -1.97 2.05
CA SER A 56 5.64 -3.24 2.33
C SER A 56 6.21 -4.01 3.52
N LYS A 57 7.48 -3.80 3.87
CA LYS A 57 8.10 -4.45 5.03
C LYS A 57 7.62 -3.87 6.37
N LYS A 58 7.28 -2.58 6.40
CA LYS A 58 6.91 -1.86 7.63
C LYS A 58 5.40 -1.62 7.75
N CYS A 59 4.71 -1.39 6.63
CA CYS A 59 3.33 -0.91 6.59
C CYS A 59 2.46 -1.85 5.73
N LYS A 60 2.46 -3.15 6.03
CA LYS A 60 1.75 -4.19 5.26
C LYS A 60 0.25 -3.89 5.09
N LEU A 61 -0.41 -3.43 6.15
CA LEU A 61 -1.85 -3.18 6.17
C LEU A 61 -2.27 -2.07 5.19
N GLU A 62 -1.64 -0.89 5.30
CA GLU A 62 -1.91 0.25 4.41
C GLU A 62 -1.56 -0.06 2.96
N VAL A 63 -0.39 -0.68 2.69
CA VAL A 63 0.01 -1.04 1.33
C VAL A 63 -0.97 -2.07 0.72
N GLY A 64 -1.39 -3.07 1.50
CA GLY A 64 -2.38 -4.05 1.05
C GLY A 64 -3.74 -3.43 0.75
N THR A 65 -4.17 -2.43 1.53
CA THR A 65 -5.47 -1.79 1.33
C THR A 65 -5.50 -0.89 0.09
N GLN A 66 -4.43 -0.13 -0.16
CA GLN A 66 -4.40 0.87 -1.23
C GLN A 66 -3.75 0.36 -2.53
N SER A 67 -2.69 -0.42 -2.42
CA SER A 67 -1.85 -0.78 -3.56
C SER A 67 -2.20 -2.11 -4.22
N MET A 68 -3.00 -2.98 -3.57
CA MET A 68 -3.32 -4.31 -4.11
C MET A 68 -3.93 -4.26 -5.52
N THR A 69 -4.93 -3.40 -5.70
CA THR A 69 -5.58 -3.19 -7.01
C THR A 69 -4.60 -2.63 -8.04
N LEU A 70 -3.70 -1.74 -7.61
CA LEU A 70 -2.73 -1.11 -8.48
C LEU A 70 -1.66 -2.10 -8.96
N LEU A 71 -1.12 -2.91 -8.05
CA LEU A 71 -0.15 -3.98 -8.35
C LEU A 71 -0.75 -5.00 -9.32
N ALA A 72 -2.02 -5.36 -9.14
CA ALA A 72 -2.73 -6.22 -10.09
C ALA A 72 -2.90 -5.59 -11.49
N ASN A 73 -3.14 -4.28 -11.56
CA ASN A 73 -3.19 -3.54 -12.83
C ASN A 73 -1.84 -3.52 -13.55
N ILE A 74 -0.74 -3.31 -12.82
CA ILE A 74 0.61 -3.32 -13.38
C ILE A 74 0.94 -4.71 -13.95
N LEU A 75 0.65 -5.79 -13.21
CA LEU A 75 0.81 -7.16 -13.71
C LEU A 75 -0.01 -7.44 -14.98
N ARG A 76 -1.16 -6.78 -15.13
CA ARG A 76 -2.01 -6.92 -16.31
C ARG A 76 -1.45 -6.14 -17.51
N GLY A 77 -0.96 -4.91 -17.28
CA GLY A 77 -0.50 -3.98 -18.33
C GLY A 77 0.94 -4.22 -18.79
N ASP A 78 1.85 -4.55 -17.88
CA ASP A 78 3.30 -4.56 -18.14
C ASP A 78 3.89 -5.96 -18.22
N ARG A 79 3.19 -6.87 -18.90
CA ARG A 79 3.59 -8.29 -19.05
C ARG A 79 4.92 -8.51 -19.78
N THR A 80 5.40 -7.49 -20.49
CA THR A 80 6.66 -7.51 -21.23
C THR A 80 7.86 -7.13 -20.37
N ASP A 81 7.65 -6.46 -19.23
CA ASP A 81 8.70 -6.01 -18.32
C ASP A 81 8.84 -6.99 -17.14
N LEU A 82 9.64 -8.03 -17.33
CA LEU A 82 9.86 -9.08 -16.34
C LEU A 82 10.47 -8.53 -15.03
N ASP A 83 11.34 -7.51 -15.12
CA ASP A 83 11.92 -6.85 -13.95
C ASP A 83 10.85 -6.18 -13.10
N LEU A 84 9.93 -5.44 -13.73
CA LEU A 84 8.81 -4.80 -13.04
C LEU A 84 7.88 -5.85 -12.41
N ILE A 85 7.56 -6.92 -13.14
CA ILE A 85 6.73 -8.02 -12.64
C ILE A 85 7.37 -8.68 -11.42
N GLN A 86 8.67 -8.98 -11.47
CA GLN A 86 9.40 -9.55 -10.34
C GLN A 86 9.34 -8.63 -9.13
N LEU A 87 9.58 -7.33 -9.32
CA LEU A 87 9.49 -6.31 -8.26
C LEU A 87 8.10 -6.26 -7.62
N VAL A 88 7.03 -6.30 -8.43
CA VAL A 88 5.64 -6.29 -7.97
C VAL A 88 5.30 -7.57 -7.21
N LEU A 89 5.67 -8.73 -7.73
CA LEU A 89 5.44 -10.02 -7.07
C LEU A 89 6.16 -10.11 -5.73
N ASP A 90 7.39 -9.59 -5.65
CA ASP A 90 8.19 -9.58 -4.44
C ASP A 90 7.58 -8.61 -3.40
N ALA A 91 7.06 -7.46 -3.83
CA ALA A 91 6.28 -6.57 -2.96
C ALA A 91 4.99 -7.23 -2.46
N LEU A 92 4.21 -7.86 -3.34
CA LEU A 92 3.00 -8.62 -2.97
C LEU A 92 3.33 -9.76 -2.00
N SER A 93 4.43 -10.48 -2.26
CA SER A 93 4.91 -11.54 -1.38
C SER A 93 5.13 -10.98 0.02
N ASN A 94 5.84 -9.86 0.17
CA ASN A 94 6.10 -9.24 1.47
C ASN A 94 4.82 -8.80 2.21
N ILE A 95 3.79 -8.36 1.47
CA ILE A 95 2.49 -7.95 2.04
C ILE A 95 1.71 -9.19 2.53
N VAL A 96 1.72 -10.27 1.74
CA VAL A 96 0.95 -11.50 2.00
C VAL A 96 1.65 -12.42 3.00
N THR A 97 2.99 -12.43 3.03
CA THR A 97 3.74 -13.12 4.08
C THR A 97 3.55 -12.38 5.39
N TYR A 98 2.68 -12.92 6.22
CA TYR A 98 2.63 -12.59 7.63
C TYR A 98 3.78 -13.37 8.29
N GLU A 99 4.88 -12.67 8.59
CA GLU A 99 5.91 -13.20 9.49
C GLU A 99 5.23 -13.32 10.85
N ALA A 100 4.65 -14.49 11.11
CA ALA A 100 4.09 -14.83 12.40
C ALA A 100 5.25 -14.86 13.39
N GLY A 101 5.33 -13.81 14.21
CA GLY A 101 6.22 -13.63 15.35
C GLY A 101 7.33 -14.65 15.50
N ASN A 102 8.56 -14.23 15.18
CA ASN A 102 9.68 -14.56 16.07
C ASN A 102 9.55 -13.65 17.31
N ASP A 103 8.42 -13.77 18.00
CA ASP A 103 8.29 -13.34 19.38
C ASP A 103 9.04 -14.41 20.18
N ASP A 104 10.35 -14.23 20.31
CA ASP A 104 11.14 -14.99 21.26
C ASP A 104 10.40 -14.92 22.63
N CYS A 105 10.08 -16.11 23.15
CA CYS A 105 9.22 -16.37 24.31
C CYS A 105 9.69 -15.69 25.61
#